data_AF-B4RIS3-F1
#
_entry.id   AF-B4RIS3-F1
#
_cell.length_a   1.000
_cell.length_b   1.000
_cell.length_c   1.000
_cell.angle_alpha   90.00
_cell.angle_beta   90.00
_cell.angle_gamma   90.00
#
_symmetry.space_group_name_H-M   'P 1'
#
loop_
_entity.id
_entity.type
_entity.pdbx_description
1 polymer ?
#
loop_
_entity_poly.entity_id
_entity_poly.type
_entity_poly.pdbx_seq_one_letter_code
_entity_poly.pdbx_strand_id
1 'polypeptide(L)'
;MPRVGLGGRLASPGHIGAIYRDFGRGLAYRGQARPRILHVTPDGAVFSARAASKIRGGERGSGYAVDELVRRGAPAPAGHDLRSWYEGLVASGFLRPRRHPGNHVYAFALTMRARLAGRPLPSHPPPSNRERAMGLDAGP
;
A
#
# COMPACT_ATOMS: atom_id res chain seq x y z
N MET A 1 -8.77 1.07 -1.49
CA MET A 1 -8.84 -0.41 -1.56
C MET A 1 -9.00 -0.99 -0.16
N PRO A 2 -10.16 -1.57 0.17
CA PRO A 2 -10.35 -2.30 1.42
C PRO A 2 -9.46 -3.55 1.50
N ARG A 3 -9.01 -3.88 2.70
CA ARG A 3 -8.25 -5.09 3.03
C ARG A 3 -8.93 -5.81 4.17
N VAL A 4 -9.09 -7.12 3.97
CA VAL A 4 -9.79 -8.02 4.87
C VAL A 4 -8.85 -9.17 5.17
N GLY A 5 -8.70 -9.51 6.45
CA GLY A 5 -7.90 -10.63 6.90
C GLY A 5 -8.63 -11.97 6.76
N LEU A 6 -7.97 -13.05 7.17
CA LEU A 6 -8.62 -14.34 7.35
C LEU A 6 -9.78 -14.20 8.36
N GLY A 7 -10.94 -14.76 8.03
CA GLY A 7 -12.15 -14.65 8.86
C GLY A 7 -13.00 -13.40 8.62
N GLY A 8 -12.75 -12.63 7.55
CA GLY A 8 -13.66 -11.55 7.14
C GLY A 8 -13.49 -10.24 7.91
N ARG A 9 -12.56 -10.16 8.88
CA ARG A 9 -12.29 -8.94 9.63
C ARG A 9 -11.65 -7.88 8.74
N LEU A 10 -12.27 -6.69 8.70
CA LEU A 10 -11.72 -5.53 8.00
C LEU A 10 -10.44 -5.06 8.69
N ALA A 11 -9.29 -5.26 8.03
CA ALA A 11 -7.99 -4.79 8.51
C ALA A 11 -7.73 -3.34 8.12
N SER A 12 -8.24 -2.91 6.96
CA SER A 12 -8.20 -1.50 6.56
C SER A 12 -9.35 -1.20 5.60
N PRO A 13 -10.07 -0.08 5.76
CA PRO A 13 -11.01 0.38 4.75
C PRO A 13 -10.31 0.82 3.44
N GLY A 14 -9.00 1.06 3.49
CA GLY A 14 -8.26 1.75 2.43
C GLY A 14 -8.25 3.26 2.66
N HIS A 15 -7.26 3.93 2.10
CA HIS A 15 -6.99 5.34 2.33
C HIS A 15 -7.19 6.14 1.04
N ILE A 16 -7.98 7.21 1.11
CA ILE A 16 -8.24 8.12 -0.01
C ILE A 16 -7.64 9.52 0.20
N GLY A 17 -7.02 9.77 1.37
CA GLY A 17 -6.55 11.10 1.73
C GLY A 17 -7.69 12.07 2.05
N ALA A 18 -8.70 11.64 2.81
CA ALA A 18 -9.89 12.45 3.12
C ALA A 18 -9.52 13.85 3.65
N ILE A 19 -8.52 13.95 4.53
CA ILE A 19 -8.02 15.24 5.03
C ILE A 19 -7.55 16.14 3.88
N TYR A 20 -6.79 15.60 2.91
CA TYR A 20 -6.27 16.38 1.77
C TYR A 20 -7.36 16.78 0.78
N ARG A 21 -8.38 15.92 0.61
CA ARG A 21 -9.57 16.22 -0.18
C ARG A 21 -10.39 17.34 0.46
N ASP A 22 -10.66 17.22 1.76
CA ASP A 22 -11.59 18.08 2.50
C ASP A 22 -10.98 19.44 2.86
N PHE A 23 -9.66 19.59 2.78
CA PHE A 23 -8.95 20.87 2.98
C PHE A 23 -9.33 21.94 1.93
N GLY A 24 -10.13 21.61 0.93
CA GLY A 24 -10.91 22.57 0.15
C GLY A 24 -10.16 23.28 -0.98
N ARG A 25 -9.28 24.25 -0.66
CA ARG A 25 -8.68 25.17 -1.65
C ARG A 25 -7.15 25.13 -1.60
N GLY A 26 -6.53 24.67 -2.69
CA GLY A 26 -5.08 24.78 -2.92
C GLY A 26 -4.34 23.48 -3.16
N LEU A 27 -4.98 22.32 -2.93
CA LEU A 27 -4.45 21.02 -3.32
C LEU A 27 -5.03 20.61 -4.67
N ALA A 28 -4.14 20.24 -5.59
CA ALA A 28 -4.52 19.65 -6.87
C ALA A 28 -4.43 18.13 -6.76
N TYR A 29 -5.55 17.44 -6.98
CA TYR A 29 -5.57 15.98 -7.05
C TYR A 29 -5.05 15.52 -8.41
N ARG A 30 -4.04 14.65 -8.39
CA ARG A 30 -3.27 14.22 -9.57
C ARG A 30 -3.54 12.78 -9.98
N GLY A 31 -4.64 12.19 -9.47
CA GLY A 31 -4.95 10.78 -9.69
C GLY A 31 -4.21 9.87 -8.70
N GLN A 32 -3.88 8.66 -9.17
CA GLN A 32 -3.20 7.66 -8.36
C GLN A 32 -1.76 7.45 -8.83
N ALA A 33 -0.87 7.15 -7.88
CA ALA A 33 0.45 6.63 -8.19
C ALA A 33 0.35 5.27 -8.90
N ARG A 34 1.47 4.80 -9.45
CA ARG A 34 1.51 3.54 -10.19
C ARG A 34 0.93 2.36 -9.37
N PRO A 35 0.10 1.50 -9.99
CA PRO A 35 -0.34 0.25 -9.39
C PRO A 35 0.86 -0.61 -8.96
N ARG A 36 0.68 -1.38 -7.90
CA ARG A 36 1.72 -2.28 -7.38
C ARG A 36 1.12 -3.51 -6.74
N ILE A 37 1.91 -4.57 -6.64
CA ILE A 37 1.56 -5.74 -5.84
C ILE A 37 2.07 -5.53 -4.41
N LEU A 38 1.22 -5.80 -3.44
CA LEU A 38 1.54 -5.80 -2.02
C LEU A 38 1.50 -7.24 -1.51
N HIS A 39 2.37 -7.59 -0.58
CA HIS A 39 2.19 -8.81 0.22
C HIS A 39 1.34 -8.49 1.44
N VAL A 40 0.30 -9.28 1.63
CA VAL A 40 -0.66 -9.15 2.73
C VAL A 40 -0.53 -10.36 3.64
N THR A 41 -0.39 -10.12 4.94
CA THR A 41 -0.32 -11.14 5.98
C THR A 41 -1.71 -11.68 6.33
N PRO A 42 -1.82 -12.81 7.05
CA PRO A 42 -3.10 -13.43 7.37
C PRO A 42 -4.08 -12.52 8.16
N ASP A 43 -3.55 -11.62 8.98
CA ASP A 43 -4.28 -10.58 9.70
C ASP A 43 -4.82 -9.44 8.80
N GLY A 44 -4.54 -9.47 7.49
CA GLY A 44 -4.98 -8.48 6.50
C GLY A 44 -4.10 -7.22 6.43
N ALA A 45 -3.01 -7.17 7.19
CA ALA A 45 -2.05 -6.08 7.14
C ALA A 45 -1.09 -6.21 5.94
N VAL A 46 -0.52 -5.09 5.52
CA VAL A 46 0.47 -5.06 4.44
C VAL A 46 1.85 -5.23 5.01
N PHE A 47 2.63 -6.15 4.44
CA PHE A 47 4.06 -6.23 4.67
C PHE A 47 4.80 -5.33 3.68
N SER A 48 5.70 -4.49 4.18
CA SER A 48 6.30 -3.45 3.35
C SER A 48 7.23 -4.02 2.27
N ALA A 49 7.16 -3.46 1.06
CA ALA A 49 8.04 -3.86 -0.04
C ALA A 49 9.53 -3.66 0.30
N ARG A 50 9.85 -2.64 1.12
CA ARG A 50 11.22 -2.38 1.57
C ARG A 50 11.69 -3.44 2.56
N ALA A 51 10.87 -3.83 3.53
CA ALA A 51 11.21 -4.91 4.46
C ALA A 51 11.42 -6.24 3.71
N ALA A 52 10.55 -6.54 2.74
CA ALA A 52 10.72 -7.69 1.85
C ALA A 52 12.04 -7.65 1.04
N SER A 53 12.41 -6.47 0.52
CA SER A 53 13.70 -6.28 -0.15
C SER A 53 14.88 -6.60 0.76
N LYS A 54 14.84 -6.11 2.02
CA LYS A 54 15.91 -6.37 2.99
C LYS A 54 16.08 -7.86 3.27
N ILE A 55 14.97 -8.60 3.39
CA ILE A 55 14.98 -10.05 3.60
C ILE A 55 15.60 -10.75 2.37
N ARG A 56 15.10 -10.48 1.16
CA ARG A 56 15.61 -11.12 -0.08
C ARG A 56 17.06 -10.75 -0.42
N GLY A 57 17.49 -9.56 -0.02
CA GLY A 57 18.84 -9.03 -0.25
C GLY A 57 19.81 -9.30 0.89
N GLY A 58 19.38 -9.92 2.00
CA GLY A 58 20.23 -10.12 3.17
C GLY A 58 20.74 -8.81 3.79
N GLU A 59 20.01 -7.71 3.61
CA GLU A 59 20.46 -6.38 4.01
C GLU A 59 20.32 -6.14 5.53
N ARG A 60 21.07 -5.17 6.05
CA ARG A 60 20.99 -4.76 7.46
C ARG A 60 19.56 -4.35 7.85
N GLY A 61 19.08 -4.92 8.95
CA GLY A 61 17.72 -4.74 9.46
C GLY A 61 16.70 -5.71 8.88
N SER A 62 17.14 -6.77 8.18
CA SER A 62 16.31 -7.93 7.84
C SER A 62 15.78 -8.65 9.08
N GLY A 63 16.56 -8.73 10.18
CA GLY A 63 16.13 -9.36 11.43
C GLY A 63 14.81 -8.81 11.97
N TYR A 64 14.67 -7.49 12.09
CA TYR A 64 13.41 -6.88 12.52
C TYR A 64 12.22 -7.23 11.59
N ALA A 65 12.48 -7.32 10.29
CA ALA A 65 11.46 -7.68 9.30
C ALA A 65 11.06 -9.17 9.42
N VAL A 66 12.00 -10.05 9.76
CA VAL A 66 11.74 -11.45 10.10
C VAL A 66 10.91 -11.54 11.38
N ASP A 67 11.35 -10.87 12.44
CA ASP A 67 10.66 -10.86 13.74
C ASP A 67 9.22 -10.36 13.62
N GLU A 68 9.00 -9.34 12.77
CA GLU A 68 7.66 -8.85 12.46
C GLU A 68 6.77 -9.92 11.83
N LEU A 69 7.29 -10.71 10.88
CA LEU A 69 6.53 -11.78 10.25
C LEU A 69 6.28 -12.94 11.21
N VAL A 70 7.29 -13.34 12.00
CA VAL A 70 7.17 -14.40 13.01
C VAL A 70 6.14 -14.04 14.07
N ARG A 71 6.15 -12.79 14.57
CA ARG A 71 5.14 -12.29 15.52
C ARG A 71 3.72 -12.31 14.96
N ARG A 72 3.58 -12.26 13.63
CA ARG A 72 2.30 -12.37 12.91
C ARG A 72 1.94 -13.81 12.54
N GLY A 73 2.71 -14.79 13.01
CA GLY A 73 2.44 -16.23 12.85
C GLY A 73 3.22 -16.91 11.73
N ALA A 74 4.24 -16.27 11.14
CA ALA A 74 5.12 -16.97 10.21
C ALA A 74 6.01 -17.97 10.97
N PRO A 75 6.36 -19.12 10.36
CA PRO A 75 7.40 -19.98 10.92
C PRO A 75 8.73 -19.22 10.99
N ALA A 76 9.48 -19.44 12.07
CA ALA A 76 10.84 -18.92 12.17
C ALA A 76 11.74 -19.52 11.07
N PRO A 77 12.69 -18.75 10.51
CA PRO A 77 13.63 -19.31 9.55
C PRO A 77 14.53 -20.35 10.22
N ALA A 78 14.67 -21.52 9.61
CA ALA A 78 15.48 -22.62 10.12
C ALA A 78 17.00 -22.47 9.83
N GLY A 79 17.40 -21.41 9.13
CA GLY A 79 18.79 -21.17 8.73
C GLY A 79 19.02 -19.75 8.20
N HIS A 80 20.18 -19.53 7.59
CA HIS A 80 20.60 -18.19 7.13
C HIS A 80 20.03 -17.77 5.78
N ASP A 81 19.43 -18.69 5.02
CA ASP A 81 18.81 -18.36 3.73
C ASP A 81 17.41 -17.74 3.90
N LEU A 82 17.42 -16.45 4.21
CA LEU A 82 16.21 -15.67 4.39
C LEU A 82 15.44 -15.45 3.07
N ARG A 83 16.09 -15.56 1.91
CA ARG A 83 15.41 -15.41 0.62
C ARG A 83 14.48 -16.61 0.38
N SER A 84 15.02 -17.82 0.45
CA SER A 84 14.22 -19.04 0.24
C SER A 84 13.13 -19.18 1.30
N TRP A 85 13.42 -18.81 2.55
CA TRP A 85 12.40 -18.75 3.60
C TRP A 85 11.25 -17.81 3.23
N TYR A 86 11.56 -16.59 2.76
CA TYR A 86 10.54 -15.62 2.35
C TYR A 86 9.70 -16.10 1.17
N GLU A 87 10.34 -16.72 0.18
CA GLU A 87 9.67 -17.30 -0.98
C GLU A 87 8.73 -18.45 -0.56
N GLY A 88 9.14 -19.26 0.41
CA GLY A 88 8.29 -20.27 1.05
C GLY A 88 7.05 -19.69 1.72
N LEU A 89 7.14 -18.52 2.36
CA LEU A 89 5.97 -17.82 2.93
C LEU A 89 4.98 -17.36 1.85
N VAL A 90 5.47 -16.97 0.68
CA VAL A 90 4.60 -16.62 -0.45
C VAL A 90 3.97 -17.88 -1.05
N ALA A 91 4.76 -18.93 -1.27
CA ALA A 91 4.31 -20.20 -1.84
C ALA A 91 3.26 -20.91 -0.96
N SER A 92 3.45 -20.89 0.37
CA SER A 92 2.48 -21.42 1.34
C SER A 92 1.20 -20.59 1.48
N GLY A 93 1.16 -19.39 0.87
CA GLY A 93 0.02 -18.49 0.96
C GLY A 93 -0.10 -17.74 2.30
N PHE A 94 0.93 -17.79 3.16
CA PHE A 94 1.02 -16.94 4.34
C PHE A 94 1.13 -15.46 3.93
N LEU A 95 1.98 -15.16 2.94
CA LEU A 95 2.04 -13.87 2.27
C LEU A 95 1.26 -13.92 0.97
N ARG A 96 0.12 -13.24 0.93
CA ARG A 96 -0.74 -13.22 -0.26
C ARG A 96 -0.44 -12.01 -1.13
N PRO A 97 -0.09 -12.20 -2.41
CA PRO A 97 0.03 -11.08 -3.34
C PRO A 97 -1.35 -10.47 -3.57
N ARG A 98 -1.43 -9.14 -3.45
CA ARG A 98 -2.66 -8.40 -3.71
C ARG A 98 -2.38 -7.14 -4.51
N ARG A 99 -3.10 -6.96 -5.62
CA ARG A 99 -3.00 -5.77 -6.45
C ARG A 99 -3.54 -4.55 -5.69
N HIS A 100 -2.73 -3.50 -5.62
CA HIS A 100 -3.10 -2.19 -5.10
C HIS A 100 -3.10 -1.19 -6.27
N PRO A 101 -4.18 -0.42 -6.46
CA PRO A 101 -4.33 0.44 -7.65
C PRO A 101 -3.36 1.63 -7.62
N GLY A 102 -2.92 2.03 -6.42
CA GLY A 102 -2.00 3.14 -6.23
C GLY A 102 -2.44 4.01 -5.07
N ASN A 103 -1.53 4.81 -4.54
CA ASN A 103 -1.89 5.82 -3.54
C ASN A 103 -2.46 7.05 -4.25
N HIS A 104 -3.49 7.66 -3.67
CA HIS A 104 -4.01 8.93 -4.15
C HIS A 104 -2.97 10.04 -3.98
N VAL A 105 -2.75 10.83 -5.03
CA VAL A 105 -1.72 11.87 -5.07
C VAL A 105 -2.37 13.24 -5.00
N TYR A 106 -2.03 13.99 -3.95
CA TYR A 106 -2.44 15.37 -3.78
C TYR A 106 -1.20 16.26 -3.78
N ALA A 107 -1.20 17.30 -4.62
CA ALA A 107 -0.10 18.23 -4.75
C ALA A 107 -0.45 19.57 -4.10
N PHE A 108 0.36 20.02 -3.16
CA PHE A 108 0.25 21.33 -2.54
C PHE A 108 1.40 22.23 -3.01
N ALA A 109 1.06 23.29 -3.74
CA ALA A 109 2.06 24.23 -4.24
C ALA A 109 2.43 25.25 -3.14
N LEU A 110 3.64 25.11 -2.62
CA LEU A 110 4.18 25.97 -1.55
C LEU A 110 4.66 27.34 -2.03
N THR A 111 4.89 27.52 -3.34
CA THR A 111 5.37 28.77 -3.93
C THR A 111 4.57 29.14 -5.18
N MET A 112 4.62 30.41 -5.56
CA MET A 112 4.02 30.87 -6.82
C MET A 112 4.64 30.19 -8.05
N ARG A 113 5.97 29.99 -8.06
CA ARG A 113 6.66 29.24 -9.12
C ARG A 113 6.13 27.80 -9.23
N ALA A 114 6.00 27.10 -8.10
CA ALA A 114 5.45 25.73 -8.09
C ALA A 114 3.98 25.70 -8.54
N ARG A 115 3.19 26.72 -8.17
CA ARG A 115 1.80 26.84 -8.60
C ARG A 115 1.69 27.05 -10.10
N LEU A 116 2.52 27.90 -10.68
CA LEU A 116 2.59 28.12 -12.14
C LEU A 116 3.06 26.87 -12.88
N ALA A 117 4.14 26.22 -12.41
CA ALA A 117 4.65 24.98 -12.99
C ALA A 117 3.64 23.81 -12.91
N GLY A 118 2.75 23.83 -11.91
CA GLY A 118 1.71 22.83 -11.73
C GLY A 118 0.43 23.05 -12.55
N ARG A 119 0.25 24.21 -13.21
CA ARG A 119 -0.92 24.50 -14.05
C ARG A 119 -1.09 23.56 -15.25
N PRO A 120 -0.04 23.23 -16.04
CA PRO A 120 -0.19 22.33 -17.18
C PRO A 120 -0.37 20.86 -16.79
N LEU A 121 -0.18 20.50 -15.52
CA LEU A 121 -0.32 19.11 -15.07
C LEU A 121 -1.81 18.71 -14.96
N PRO A 122 -2.18 17.46 -15.28
CA PRO A 122 -3.55 16.96 -15.15
C PRO A 122 -4.11 17.17 -13.74
N SER A 123 -5.34 17.68 -13.65
CA SER A 123 -6.07 17.82 -12.39
C SER A 123 -7.39 17.09 -12.50
N HIS A 124 -7.63 16.15 -11.58
CA HIS A 124 -8.82 15.31 -11.56
C HIS A 124 -9.71 15.69 -10.37
N PRO A 125 -11.02 15.40 -10.41
CA PRO A 125 -11.84 15.45 -9.21
C PRO A 125 -11.33 14.40 -8.20
N PRO A 126 -11.21 14.75 -6.91
CA PRO A 126 -10.78 13.80 -5.90
C PRO A 126 -11.86 12.75 -5.61
N PRO A 127 -11.47 11.54 -5.15
CA PRO A 127 -12.41 10.45 -4.85
C PRO A 127 -13.35 10.80 -3.68
N SER A 128 -14.61 10.44 -3.82
CA SER A 128 -15.63 10.58 -2.78
C SER A 128 -15.68 9.34 -1.86
N ASN A 129 -16.23 9.51 -0.66
CA ASN A 129 -16.56 8.36 0.20
C ASN A 129 -17.69 7.49 -0.40
N ARG A 130 -18.53 8.05 -1.28
CA ARG A 130 -19.73 7.41 -1.84
C ARG A 130 -19.40 6.34 -2.88
N GLU A 131 -18.35 6.55 -3.68
CA GLU A 131 -17.85 5.58 -4.68
C GLU A 131 -17.34 4.28 -4.03
N ARG A 132 -16.99 4.31 -2.74
CA ARG A 132 -16.57 3.11 -1.98
C ARG A 132 -17.71 2.22 -1.50
N ALA A 133 -18.94 2.74 -1.38
CA ALA A 133 -20.09 1.93 -0.95
C ALA A 133 -20.59 1.02 -2.08
N MET A 134 -20.37 1.40 -3.35
CA MET A 134 -20.92 0.68 -4.50
C MET A 134 -19.89 -0.06 -5.36
N GLY A 135 -18.57 0.07 -5.13
CA GLY A 135 -17.58 -0.68 -5.90
C GLY A 135 -17.57 -0.37 -7.41
N LEU A 136 -18.05 0.82 -7.81
CA LEU A 136 -18.36 1.17 -9.20
C LEU A 136 -17.19 1.72 -10.03
N ASP A 137 -15.94 1.63 -9.56
CA ASP A 137 -14.77 2.00 -10.37
C ASP A 137 -14.25 0.83 -11.26
N ALA A 138 -15.07 -0.19 -11.48
CA ALA A 138 -14.93 -1.08 -12.63
C ALA A 138 -15.81 -0.55 -13.77
N GLY A 139 -15.39 0.57 -14.37
CA GLY A 139 -15.86 0.95 -15.72
C GLY A 139 -15.24 0.01 -16.77
N PRO A 140 -15.88 -0.12 -17.95
CA PRO A 140 -15.85 -1.28 -18.84
C PRO A 140 -14.46 -1.74 -19.30
#